data_AF-A0AAU5Z1I4-F1
#
_entry.id   AF-A0AAU5Z1I4-F1
#
_cell.length_a   1.000
_cell.length_b   1.000
_cell.length_c   1.000
_cell.angle_alpha   90.00
_cell.angle_beta   90.00
_cell.angle_gamma   90.00
#
_symmetry.space_group_name_H-M   'P 1'
#
loop_
_entity.id
_entity.type
_entity.pdbx_description
1 polymer ?
#
loop_
_entity_poly.entity_id
_entity_poly.type
_entity_poly.pdbx_seq_one_letter_code
_entity_poly.pdbx_strand_id
1 'polypeptide(L)' 'MERANWLGGAFDPTQARFLMITAITHHRFASQIWGDDEVRKLHAELAEIELMAARVLAHLQVSAE' A
#
# COMPACT_ATOMS: atom_id res chain seq x y z
N MET A 1 -10.21 -13.35 -6.18
CA MET A 1 -10.08 -12.79 -4.82
C MET A 1 -10.13 -11.28 -4.96
N GLU A 2 -11.09 -10.60 -4.31
CA GLU A 2 -11.27 -9.14 -4.41
C GLU A 2 -10.11 -8.42 -3.71
N ARG A 3 -9.39 -7.57 -4.45
CA ARG A 3 -8.45 -6.61 -3.85
C ARG A 3 -9.23 -5.60 -3.04
N ALA A 4 -8.66 -5.12 -1.94
CA ALA A 4 -9.26 -4.01 -1.24
C ALA A 4 -9.38 -2.82 -2.21
N ASN A 5 -10.61 -2.37 -2.47
CA ASN A 5 -10.97 -1.50 -3.58
C ASN A 5 -10.56 -0.03 -3.34
N TRP A 6 -9.37 0.21 -2.80
CA TRP A 6 -8.84 1.55 -2.49
C TRP A 6 -8.64 2.38 -3.76
N LEU A 7 -8.22 1.73 -4.85
CA LEU A 7 -7.90 2.33 -6.14
C LEU A 7 -9.10 2.39 -7.11
N GLY A 8 -10.25 1.82 -6.75
CA GLY A 8 -11.44 1.74 -7.60
C GLY A 8 -12.29 3.01 -7.67
N GLY A 9 -11.74 4.17 -7.29
CA GLY A 9 -12.38 5.48 -7.49
C GLY A 9 -12.57 6.33 -6.24
N ALA A 10 -12.28 5.83 -5.04
CA ALA A 10 -12.44 6.61 -3.80
C ALA A 10 -11.21 7.43 -3.42
N PHE A 11 -10.00 6.96 -3.78
CA PHE A 11 -8.75 7.57 -3.34
C PHE A 11 -7.70 7.58 -4.46
N ASP A 12 -6.93 8.66 -4.55
CA ASP A 12 -5.75 8.69 -5.39
C ASP A 12 -4.62 7.80 -4.82
N PRO A 13 -3.58 7.45 -5.60
CA PRO A 13 -2.51 6.57 -5.13
C PRO A 13 -1.78 7.05 -3.86
N THR A 14 -1.66 8.36 -3.65
CA THR A 14 -1.02 8.94 -2.46
C THR A 14 -1.92 8.76 -1.24
N GLN A 15 -3.21 9.03 -1.40
CA GLN A 15 -4.22 8.82 -0.36
C GLN A 15 -4.34 7.34 0.02
N ALA A 16 -4.36 6.43 -0.96
CA ALA A 16 -4.39 5.00 -0.72
C ALA A 16 -3.17 4.52 0.07
N ARG A 17 -1.96 4.98 -0.29
CA ARG A 17 -0.72 4.67 0.46
C ARG A 17 -0.77 5.18 1.89
N PHE A 18 -1.23 6.42 2.10
CA PHE A 18 -1.39 6.99 3.44
C PHE A 18 -2.36 6.17 4.30
N LEU A 19 -3.51 5.79 3.74
CA LEU A 19 -4.51 4.98 4.43
C LEU A 19 -3.99 3.59 4.78
N MET A 20 -3.25 2.94 3.87
CA MET A 20 -2.62 1.65 4.13
C MET A 20 -1.59 1.72 5.26
N ILE A 21 -0.69 2.70 5.23
CA ILE A 21 0.31 2.90 6.31
C ILE A 21 -0.38 3.18 7.64
N THR A 22 -1.45 3.97 7.62
CA THR A 22 -2.23 4.28 8.83
C THR A 22 -2.92 3.03 9.36
N ALA A 23 -3.57 2.24 8.50
CA ALA A 23 -4.20 0.98 8.89
C ALA A 23 -3.18 0.00 9.49
N ILE A 24 -2.03 -0.16 8.85
CA ILE A 24 -0.93 -1.00 9.32
C ILE A 24 -0.38 -0.55 10.69
N THR A 25 -0.17 0.76 10.88
CA THR A 25 0.41 1.29 12.14
C THR A 25 -0.60 1.28 13.29
N HIS A 26 -1.89 1.47 13.00
CA HIS A 26 -2.96 1.46 13.99
C HIS A 26 -3.36 0.03 14.39
N HIS A 27 -3.43 -0.88 13.42
CA HIS A 27 -3.68 -2.30 13.63
C HIS A 27 -2.34 -3.04 13.69
N ARG A 28 -1.65 -2.95 14.84
CA ARG A 28 -0.52 -3.85 15.14
C ARG A 28 -0.96 -5.30 14.88
N PHE A 29 -0.02 -6.17 14.49
CA PHE A 29 -0.21 -7.57 14.07
C PHE A 29 -1.30 -8.39 14.81
N ALA A 30 -1.62 -8.06 16.07
CA ALA A 30 -2.67 -8.68 16.89
C ALA A 30 -3.95 -7.82 17.00
N SER A 31 -4.40 -7.20 15.90
CA SER A 31 -5.63 -6.40 15.92
C SER A 31 -6.85 -7.32 16.14
N GLN A 32 -7.65 -7.03 17.17
CA GLN A 32 -8.90 -7.77 17.39
C GLN A 32 -9.95 -7.48 16.31
N ILE A 33 -9.81 -6.36 15.60
CA ILE A 33 -10.73 -5.96 14.55
C ILE A 33 -10.34 -6.64 13.23
N TRP A 34 -9.04 -6.70 12.93
CA TRP A 34 -8.48 -7.29 11.71
C TRP A 34 -7.50 -8.38 12.10
N GLY A 35 -7.81 -9.64 11.80
CA GLY A 35 -6.92 -10.76 12.12
C GLY A 35 -5.56 -10.66 11.43
N ASP A 36 -4.57 -11.38 11.96
CA ASP A 36 -3.17 -11.38 11.51
C ASP A 36 -3.00 -11.51 9.99
N ASP A 37 -3.82 -12.34 9.34
CA ASP A 37 -3.75 -12.57 7.90
C ASP A 37 -4.10 -11.33 7.09
N GLU A 38 -5.04 -10.51 7.57
CA GLU A 38 -5.45 -9.28 6.89
C GLU A 38 -4.38 -8.20 7.03
N VAL A 39 -3.75 -8.12 8.22
CA VAL A 39 -2.61 -7.22 8.45
C VAL A 39 -1.41 -7.62 7.57
N ARG A 40 -1.15 -8.92 7.40
CA ARG A 40 -0.10 -9.41 6.48
C ARG A 40 -0.39 -9.07 5.02
N LYS A 41 -1.64 -9.16 4.58
CA LYS A 41 -2.03 -8.77 3.20
C LYS A 41 -1.75 -7.28 2.96
N LEU A 42 -2.12 -6.41 3.90
CA LEU A 42 -1.81 -4.98 3.78
C LEU A 42 -0.32 -4.70 3.66
N HIS A 43 0.51 -5.41 4.43
CA HIS A 43 1.97 -5.29 4.32
C HIS A 43 2.49 -5.72 2.95
N ALA A 44 1.95 -6.79 2.37
CA ALA A 44 2.30 -7.22 1.03
C ALA A 44 1.87 -6.20 -0.03
N GLU A 45 0.64 -5.69 0.06
CA GLU A 45 0.14 -4.64 -0.84
C GLU A 45 0.98 -3.35 -0.75
N LEU A 46 1.39 -2.94 0.45
CA LEU A 46 2.28 -1.79 0.64
C LEU A 46 3.64 -2.01 -0.03
N ALA A 47 4.25 -3.19 0.15
CA ALA A 47 5.53 -3.52 -0.48
C ALA A 47 5.45 -3.48 -2.02
N GLU A 48 4.34 -3.93 -2.62
CA GLU A 48 4.11 -3.83 -4.06
C GLU A 48 4.03 -2.38 -4.54
N ILE A 49 3.30 -1.51 -3.82
CA ILE A 49 3.20 -0.08 -4.13
C ILE A 49 4.58 0.59 -4.05
N GLU A 50 5.37 0.27 -3.02
CA GLU A 50 6.72 0.83 -2.86
C GLU A 50 7.67 0.39 -3.97
N LEU A 51 7.59 -0.86 -4.40
CA LEU A 51 8.35 -1.36 -5.55
C LEU A 51 7.96 -0.63 -6.85
N MET A 52 6.65 -0.41 -7.08
CA MET A 52 6.18 0.34 -8.25
C MET A 52 6.65 1.79 -8.21
N ALA A 53 6.56 2.45 -7.05
CA ALA A 53 7.04 3.82 -6.88
C ALA A 53 8.55 3.93 -7.13
N ALA A 54 9.35 2.99 -6.60
CA ALA A 54 10.79 2.96 -6.82
C ALA A 54 11.15 2.79 -8.30
N ARG A 55 10.40 1.95 -9.04
CA ARG A 55 10.58 1.79 -10.50
C ARG A 55 10.27 3.07 -11.27
N VAL A 56 9.21 3.79 -10.91
CA VAL A 56 8.87 5.08 -11.53
C VAL A 56 9.96 6.10 -11.27
N LEU A 57 10.46 6.20 -10.03
CA LEU A 57 11.56 7.11 -9.69
C LEU A 57 12.83 6.78 -10.47
N ALA A 58 13.20 5.49 -10.57
CA ALA A 58 14.35 5.06 -11.36
C ALA A 58 14.19 5.42 -12.85
N HIS A 59 12.99 5.26 -13.41
CA HIS A 59 12.72 5.65 -14.79
C HIS A 59 12.85 7.15 -15.01
N LEU A 60 12.35 7.97 -14.08
CA LEU A 60 12.47 9.43 -14.14
C LEU A 60 13.92 9.91 -14.02
N GLN A 61 14.76 9.20 -13.26
CA GLN A 61 16.19 9.50 -13.15
C GLN A 61 16.94 9.17 -14.45
N VAL A 62 16.63 8.04 -15.09
CA VAL A 62 17.22 7.65 -16.38
C VAL A 62 16.78 8.59 -17.52
N SER A 63 15.59 9.18 -17.47
CA SER A 63 15.13 10.18 -18.45
C SER A 63 15.69 11.58 -18.23
N ALA A 64 16.38 11.83 -17.11
CA ALA A 64 16.98 13.13 -16.80
C ALA A 64 18.48 13.23 -17.15
N GLU A 65 19.10 12.10 -17.54
CA GLU A 65 20.48 12.00 -18.06
C GLU A 65 20.50 11.95 -19.60
#